data_AF-A0A941QN23-F1
#
_entry.id   AF-A0A941QN23-F1
#
_cell.length_a   1.000
_cell.length_b   1.000
_cell.length_c   1.000
_cell.angle_alpha   90.00
_cell.angle_beta   90.00
_cell.angle_gamma   90.00
#
_symmetry.space_group_name_H-M   'P 1'
#
loop_
_entity.id
_entity.type
_entity.pdbx_description
1 polymer ?
#
loop_
_entity_poly.entity_id
_entity_poly.type
_entity_poly.pdbx_seq_one_letter_code
_entity_poly.pdbx_strand_id
1 'polypeptide(L)'
;MLRVVDEKVWPTLTRISHISVEDFMRAPPAGVEEELINTLSRAKGLMVDGLQRDLPLYEHLRRDGLTTDSISRLADMERKSRKHLELSPAQNLASKKFRVSTFDSRAFLASRRRQRIFSLLSEKDVGRCNILRLAETTVDGASRQSIEIFTTEDVPRDAPMLLLDADADREITERVVPGAEVIAIESPPDADIVQIKDLTLSNTWMPDEENGGARRAAVLEVVKREVGRAAGAGVLVVATKAVLGALHTDASGVTPTDDAGLKQPLLGAVPRWFGPRTQGVNDFEDFAAIVVVGRLQPHISDVEGSARAIFGKDLLPIASHDGGPLPALKPFHLMSDGSDPPAKCHTHPDTRVHAVIAQTRECATLQAIARLRLVAPVRSKRVVILSSLPLPGFPVTRLVTFNQLARELEHEPDPAGFIRMEKALRALRRRPVCGTRLSAGGLAADVPRDFETDDQAKGFRRGRATNHVVALCRRVAKRNGWPLTLLALRKPGGGHSIPAVVLSSPEDALKQAERLWPDLQATCGA
;
A
#
# COMPACT_ATOMS: atom_id res chain seq x y z
N MET A 1 30.55 -7.82 -23.81
CA MET A 1 29.50 -6.81 -23.56
C MET A 1 28.80 -7.21 -22.27
N LEU A 2 28.70 -6.32 -21.28
CA LEU A 2 27.97 -6.55 -20.03
C LEU A 2 26.53 -6.10 -20.19
N ARG A 3 25.54 -6.90 -19.78
CA ARG A 3 24.13 -6.48 -19.73
C ARG A 3 23.82 -5.95 -18.33
N VAL A 4 23.46 -4.67 -18.25
CA VAL A 4 23.03 -4.04 -17.00
C VAL A 4 21.52 -3.88 -17.04
N VAL A 5 20.83 -4.35 -15.99
CA VAL A 5 19.41 -4.11 -15.79
C VAL A 5 19.25 -3.32 -14.50
N ASP A 6 18.87 -2.06 -14.64
CA ASP A 6 18.80 -1.06 -13.56
C ASP A 6 17.35 -0.78 -13.19
N GLU A 7 16.59 -1.83 -12.86
CA GLU A 7 15.19 -1.76 -12.46
C GLU A 7 14.65 -3.14 -12.08
N LYS A 8 13.48 -3.15 -11.45
CA LYS A 8 12.74 -4.36 -11.11
C LYS A 8 12.26 -5.08 -12.37
N VAL A 9 12.89 -6.22 -12.68
CA VAL A 9 12.71 -6.88 -13.98
C VAL A 9 11.48 -7.77 -14.04
N TRP A 10 11.18 -8.49 -12.96
CA TRP A 10 10.18 -9.56 -12.97
C TRP A 10 8.78 -9.13 -13.46
N PRO A 11 8.23 -7.94 -13.14
CA PRO A 11 6.90 -7.53 -13.62
C PRO A 11 6.85 -7.40 -15.15
N THR A 12 7.99 -7.11 -15.77
CA THR A 12 8.11 -6.98 -17.23
C THR A 12 8.29 -8.32 -17.93
N LEU A 13 8.61 -9.39 -17.19
CA LEU A 13 8.83 -10.74 -17.72
C LEU A 13 7.64 -11.66 -17.49
N THR A 14 6.78 -11.38 -16.51
CA THR A 14 5.55 -12.14 -16.31
C THR A 14 4.53 -11.85 -17.41
N ARG A 15 3.81 -12.89 -17.83
CA ARG A 15 2.77 -12.84 -18.86
C ARG A 15 1.59 -13.66 -18.38
N ILE A 16 0.41 -13.05 -18.40
CA ILE A 16 -0.86 -13.72 -18.15
C ILE A 16 -1.68 -13.63 -19.44
N SER A 17 -2.12 -14.77 -19.95
CA SER A 17 -2.99 -14.83 -21.13
C SER A 17 -4.11 -15.83 -20.89
N HIS A 18 -5.23 -15.68 -21.60
CA HIS A 18 -6.39 -16.56 -21.42
C HIS A 18 -6.86 -17.12 -22.76
N ILE A 19 -7.43 -18.32 -22.76
CA ILE A 19 -8.17 -18.89 -23.89
C ILE A 19 -9.53 -19.37 -23.38
N SER A 20 -10.63 -19.04 -24.07
CA SER A 20 -11.94 -19.58 -23.67
C SER A 20 -11.93 -21.10 -23.79
N VAL A 21 -12.71 -21.79 -22.95
CA VAL A 21 -12.84 -23.25 -23.07
C VAL A 21 -13.38 -23.62 -24.46
N GLU A 22 -14.28 -22.83 -25.05
CA GLU A 22 -14.75 -23.00 -26.43
C GLU A 22 -13.60 -22.97 -27.46
N ASP A 23 -12.76 -21.92 -27.43
CA ASP A 23 -11.64 -21.79 -28.37
C ASP A 23 -10.55 -22.84 -28.11
N PHE A 24 -10.42 -23.30 -26.86
CA PHE A 24 -9.54 -24.39 -26.49
C PHE A 24 -10.04 -25.73 -27.06
N MET A 25 -11.34 -26.01 -26.94
CA MET A 25 -11.99 -27.24 -27.39
C MET A 25 -12.22 -27.31 -28.91
N ARG A 26 -12.08 -26.19 -29.63
CA ARG A 26 -12.28 -26.12 -31.09
C ARG A 26 -11.51 -27.21 -31.85
N ALA A 27 -12.18 -27.83 -32.82
CA ALA A 27 -11.59 -28.87 -33.67
C ALA A 27 -10.34 -28.36 -34.42
N PRO A 28 -9.33 -29.23 -34.68
CA PRO A 28 -8.15 -28.85 -35.45
C PRO A 28 -8.51 -28.54 -36.92
N PRO A 29 -7.63 -27.84 -37.66
CA PRO A 29 -7.79 -27.63 -39.09
C PRO A 29 -7.83 -28.96 -39.86
N ALA A 30 -8.45 -28.97 -41.05
CA ALA A 30 -8.45 -30.16 -41.91
C ALA A 30 -7.03 -30.58 -42.33
N GLY A 31 -6.81 -31.88 -42.49
CA GLY A 31 -5.51 -32.45 -42.94
C GLY A 31 -4.57 -32.91 -41.82
N VAL A 32 -5.05 -33.04 -40.58
CA VAL A 32 -4.31 -33.63 -39.45
C VAL A 32 -4.55 -35.14 -39.40
N GLU A 33 -3.52 -35.92 -39.07
CA GLU A 33 -3.60 -37.38 -38.90
C GLU A 33 -4.62 -37.78 -37.83
N GLU A 34 -5.40 -38.84 -38.08
CA GLU A 34 -6.51 -39.27 -37.20
C GLU A 34 -6.03 -39.64 -35.79
N GLU A 35 -4.86 -40.28 -35.67
CA GLU A 35 -4.24 -40.61 -34.39
C GLU A 35 -3.93 -39.37 -33.53
N LEU A 36 -3.44 -38.30 -34.17
CA LEU A 36 -3.18 -37.01 -33.52
C LEU A 36 -4.49 -36.31 -33.12
N ILE A 37 -5.55 -36.43 -33.91
CA ILE A 37 -6.87 -35.88 -33.57
C ILE A 37 -7.45 -36.56 -32.33
N ASN A 38 -7.34 -37.89 -32.24
CA ASN A 38 -7.79 -38.66 -31.08
C ASN A 38 -7.00 -38.28 -29.82
N THR A 39 -5.67 -38.19 -29.95
CA THR A 39 -4.77 -37.75 -28.87
C THR A 39 -5.09 -36.33 -28.42
N LEU A 40 -5.35 -35.41 -29.36
CA LEU A 40 -5.72 -34.03 -29.08
C LEU A 40 -7.03 -33.93 -28.30
N SER A 41 -8.06 -34.63 -28.77
CA SER A 41 -9.40 -34.61 -28.16
C SER A 41 -9.35 -35.14 -26.73
N ARG A 42 -8.61 -36.23 -26.53
CA ARG A 42 -8.34 -36.81 -25.20
C ARG A 42 -7.60 -35.82 -24.30
N ALA A 43 -6.50 -35.24 -24.78
CA ALA A 43 -5.71 -34.27 -24.00
C ALA A 43 -6.54 -33.07 -23.58
N LYS A 44 -7.32 -32.49 -24.49
CA LYS A 44 -8.18 -31.35 -24.16
C LYS A 44 -9.23 -31.68 -23.11
N GLY A 45 -9.91 -32.83 -23.24
CA GLY A 45 -10.91 -33.28 -22.26
C GLY A 45 -10.32 -33.50 -20.87
N LEU A 46 -9.21 -34.23 -20.76
CA LEU A 46 -8.53 -34.49 -19.50
C LEU A 46 -7.98 -33.21 -18.86
N MET A 47 -7.53 -32.25 -19.68
CA MET A 47 -7.05 -30.98 -19.15
C MET A 47 -8.19 -30.16 -18.52
N VAL A 48 -9.34 -30.09 -19.19
CA VAL A 48 -10.50 -29.39 -18.63
C VAL A 48 -10.99 -30.11 -17.36
N ASP A 49 -11.12 -31.43 -17.37
CA ASP A 49 -11.50 -32.23 -16.17
C ASP A 49 -10.52 -32.00 -15.01
N GLY A 50 -9.22 -32.11 -15.29
CA GLY A 50 -8.17 -31.95 -14.30
C GLY A 50 -8.15 -30.55 -13.69
N LEU A 51 -8.32 -29.50 -14.50
CA LEU A 51 -8.38 -28.11 -14.02
C LEU A 51 -9.68 -27.82 -13.26
N GLN A 52 -10.83 -28.35 -13.70
CA GLN A 52 -12.12 -28.18 -13.01
C GLN A 52 -12.12 -28.81 -11.61
N ARG A 53 -11.40 -29.93 -11.45
CA ARG A 53 -11.36 -30.71 -10.21
C ARG A 53 -10.12 -30.46 -9.35
N ASP A 54 -9.28 -29.48 -9.72
CA ASP A 54 -8.00 -29.16 -9.08
C ASP A 54 -7.10 -30.40 -8.85
N LEU A 55 -7.04 -31.28 -9.85
CA LEU A 55 -6.20 -32.49 -9.80
C LEU A 55 -4.72 -32.12 -10.05
N PRO A 56 -3.76 -32.94 -9.59
CA PRO A 56 -2.37 -32.89 -10.05
C PRO A 56 -2.31 -33.13 -11.57
N LEU A 57 -2.43 -32.06 -12.35
CA LEU A 57 -2.73 -32.13 -13.78
C LEU A 57 -1.72 -32.97 -14.56
N TYR A 58 -0.42 -32.88 -14.24
CA TYR A 58 0.60 -33.70 -14.90
C TYR A 58 0.34 -35.20 -14.68
N GLU A 59 0.17 -35.62 -13.44
CA GLU A 59 -0.11 -37.03 -13.09
C GLU A 59 -1.43 -37.52 -13.67
N HIS A 60 -2.46 -36.68 -13.66
CA HIS A 60 -3.76 -36.98 -14.25
C HIS A 60 -3.63 -37.30 -15.75
N LEU A 61 -2.88 -36.47 -16.50
CA LEU A 61 -2.62 -36.71 -17.93
C LEU A 61 -1.79 -37.98 -18.16
N ARG A 62 -0.75 -38.22 -17.34
CA ARG A 62 0.16 -39.36 -17.49
C ARG A 62 -0.52 -40.70 -17.16
N ARG A 63 -1.39 -40.74 -16.14
CA ARG A 63 -2.18 -41.93 -15.79
C ARG A 63 -3.07 -42.38 -16.95
N ASP A 64 -3.50 -41.42 -17.75
CA ASP A 64 -4.28 -41.61 -18.97
C ASP A 64 -3.38 -41.73 -20.22
N GLY A 65 -2.12 -42.13 -20.09
CA GLY A 65 -1.26 -42.49 -21.22
C GLY A 65 -0.80 -41.32 -22.10
N LEU A 66 -1.05 -40.06 -21.71
CA LEU A 66 -0.48 -38.91 -22.40
C LEU A 66 0.93 -38.65 -21.87
N THR A 67 1.95 -39.09 -22.61
CA THR A 67 3.36 -38.85 -22.31
C THR A 67 3.78 -37.43 -22.69
N THR A 68 4.92 -36.96 -22.15
CA THR A 68 5.56 -35.69 -22.57
C THR A 68 5.77 -35.62 -24.08
N ASP A 69 6.24 -36.71 -24.71
CA ASP A 69 6.42 -36.80 -26.16
C ASP A 69 5.09 -36.62 -26.92
N SER A 70 4.04 -37.33 -26.48
CA SER A 70 2.72 -37.22 -27.13
C SER A 70 2.16 -35.80 -27.06
N ILE A 71 2.31 -35.12 -25.91
CA ILE A 71 1.87 -33.73 -25.73
C ILE A 71 2.74 -32.77 -26.55
N SER A 72 4.06 -33.00 -26.63
CA SER A 72 4.96 -32.21 -27.47
C SER A 72 4.57 -32.27 -28.95
N ARG A 73 4.18 -33.46 -29.45
CA ARG A 73 3.65 -33.62 -30.82
C ARG A 73 2.38 -32.79 -31.04
N LEU A 74 1.50 -32.65 -30.04
CA LEU A 74 0.32 -31.77 -30.14
C LEU A 74 0.70 -30.29 -30.26
N ALA A 75 1.75 -29.85 -29.53
CA ALA A 75 2.27 -28.49 -29.66
C ALA A 75 2.82 -28.25 -31.07
N ASP A 76 3.59 -29.18 -31.62
CA ASP A 76 4.12 -29.10 -32.98
C ASP A 76 3.01 -29.12 -34.05
N MET A 77 1.97 -29.93 -33.85
CA MET A 77 0.79 -29.97 -34.70
C MET A 77 0.09 -28.60 -34.72
N GLU A 78 -0.15 -27.96 -33.57
CA GLU A 78 -0.72 -26.61 -33.52
C GLU A 78 0.18 -25.57 -34.19
N ARG A 79 1.50 -25.71 -34.12
CA ARG A 79 2.45 -24.83 -34.82
C ARG A 79 2.37 -25.00 -36.33
N LYS A 80 2.40 -26.25 -36.83
CA LYS A 80 2.44 -26.58 -38.27
C LYS A 80 1.13 -26.32 -38.99
N SER A 81 -0.01 -26.56 -38.32
CA SER A 81 -1.35 -26.39 -38.91
C SER A 81 -1.86 -24.94 -38.91
N ARG A 82 -1.13 -24.01 -38.28
CA ARG A 82 -1.54 -22.61 -38.14
C ARG A 82 -1.44 -21.85 -39.46
N LYS A 83 -2.53 -21.18 -39.83
CA LYS A 83 -2.51 -20.22 -40.96
C LYS A 83 -1.79 -18.95 -40.55
N HIS A 84 -0.82 -18.52 -41.34
CA HIS A 84 -0.09 -17.27 -41.13
C HIS A 84 -0.63 -16.14 -41.98
N LEU A 85 -0.65 -14.92 -41.43
CA LEU A 85 -0.89 -13.72 -42.21
C LEU A 85 0.39 -13.41 -42.99
N GLU A 86 0.41 -13.74 -44.27
CA GLU A 86 1.54 -13.37 -45.13
C GLU A 86 1.29 -11.96 -45.67
N LEU A 87 2.24 -11.06 -45.50
CA LEU A 87 2.23 -9.75 -46.12
C LEU A 87 3.58 -9.57 -46.82
N SER A 88 3.55 -9.09 -48.07
CA SER A 88 4.76 -8.79 -48.81
C SER A 88 4.79 -7.29 -49.15
N PRO A 89 5.96 -6.62 -49.06
CA PRO A 89 6.11 -5.23 -49.48
C PRO A 89 5.63 -4.99 -50.92
N ALA A 90 5.81 -5.96 -51.81
CA ALA A 90 5.43 -5.91 -53.22
C ALA A 90 3.91 -5.96 -53.48
N GLN A 91 3.10 -6.33 -52.48
CA GLN A 91 1.64 -6.34 -52.61
C GLN A 91 1.07 -4.92 -52.60
N ASN A 92 0.08 -4.66 -53.45
CA ASN A 92 -0.65 -3.40 -53.44
C ASN A 92 -1.41 -3.19 -52.11
N LEU A 93 -1.72 -1.93 -51.78
CA LEU A 93 -2.34 -1.57 -50.50
C LEU A 93 -3.73 -2.20 -50.31
N ALA A 94 -4.51 -2.36 -51.39
CA ALA A 94 -5.83 -2.96 -51.34
C ALA A 94 -5.76 -4.45 -50.97
N SER A 95 -4.83 -5.20 -51.56
CA SER A 95 -4.58 -6.61 -51.21
C SER A 95 -4.10 -6.77 -49.77
N LYS A 96 -3.21 -5.87 -49.30
CA LYS A 96 -2.77 -5.87 -47.89
C LYS A 96 -3.96 -5.65 -46.94
N LYS A 97 -4.78 -4.62 -47.20
CA LYS A 97 -5.98 -4.31 -46.41
C LYS A 97 -6.96 -5.49 -46.40
N PHE A 98 -7.23 -6.08 -47.57
CA PHE A 98 -8.10 -7.25 -47.70
C PHE A 98 -7.59 -8.41 -46.82
N ARG A 99 -6.32 -8.82 -46.98
CA ARG A 99 -5.75 -9.93 -46.19
C ARG A 99 -5.78 -9.66 -44.69
N VAL A 100 -5.47 -8.44 -44.24
CA VAL A 100 -5.56 -8.06 -42.82
C VAL A 100 -7.01 -8.16 -42.32
N SER A 101 -7.98 -7.68 -43.11
CA SER A 101 -9.40 -7.69 -42.73
C SER A 101 -10.03 -9.09 -42.72
N THR A 102 -9.59 -9.99 -43.59
CA THR A 102 -10.14 -11.36 -43.70
C THR A 102 -9.37 -12.39 -42.85
N PHE A 103 -8.24 -12.01 -42.26
CA PHE A 103 -7.44 -12.92 -41.45
C PHE A 103 -8.15 -13.22 -40.12
N ASP A 104 -8.39 -14.50 -39.86
CA ASP A 104 -8.97 -14.96 -38.59
C ASP A 104 -7.93 -14.85 -37.45
N SER A 105 -7.76 -13.62 -36.95
CA SER A 105 -6.84 -13.33 -35.84
C SER A 105 -7.22 -14.09 -34.58
N ARG A 106 -8.51 -14.34 -34.36
CA ARG A 106 -9.03 -15.10 -33.21
C ARG A 106 -8.55 -16.55 -33.27
N ALA A 107 -8.74 -17.25 -34.39
CA ALA A 107 -8.25 -18.61 -34.56
C ALA A 107 -6.72 -18.71 -34.49
N PHE A 108 -6.00 -17.72 -35.05
CA PHE A 108 -4.54 -17.66 -34.96
C PHE A 108 -4.05 -17.55 -33.50
N LEU A 109 -4.62 -16.61 -32.72
CA LEU A 109 -4.27 -16.42 -31.32
C LEU A 109 -4.66 -17.63 -30.46
N ALA A 110 -5.83 -18.22 -30.71
CA ALA A 110 -6.26 -19.45 -30.04
C ALA A 110 -5.28 -20.60 -30.30
N SER A 111 -4.84 -20.80 -31.55
CA SER A 111 -3.80 -21.81 -31.86
C SER A 111 -2.47 -21.53 -31.18
N ARG A 112 -2.01 -20.26 -31.11
CA ARG A 112 -0.80 -19.90 -30.36
C ARG A 112 -0.92 -20.24 -28.87
N ARG A 113 -2.08 -19.98 -28.28
CA ARG A 113 -2.34 -20.28 -26.86
C ARG A 113 -2.41 -21.79 -26.61
N ARG A 114 -3.09 -22.56 -27.47
CA ARG A 114 -3.12 -24.04 -27.38
C ARG A 114 -1.73 -24.65 -27.52
N GLN A 115 -0.95 -24.22 -28.52
CA GLN A 115 0.46 -24.61 -28.66
C GLN A 115 1.21 -24.35 -27.35
N ARG A 116 1.09 -23.14 -26.80
CA ARG A 116 1.80 -22.76 -25.57
C ARG A 116 1.42 -23.64 -24.39
N ILE A 117 0.13 -23.95 -24.22
CA ILE A 117 -0.34 -24.85 -23.16
C ILE A 117 0.30 -26.23 -23.31
N PHE A 118 0.25 -26.83 -24.50
CA PHE A 118 0.85 -28.14 -24.74
C PHE A 118 2.36 -28.13 -24.51
N SER A 119 3.08 -27.10 -25.00
CA SER A 119 4.51 -26.96 -24.74
C SER A 119 4.81 -26.93 -23.23
N LEU A 120 4.08 -26.14 -22.46
CA LEU A 120 4.30 -26.05 -21.02
C LEU A 120 3.98 -27.35 -20.27
N LEU A 121 2.97 -28.09 -20.71
CA LEU A 121 2.60 -29.38 -20.13
C LEU A 121 3.57 -30.52 -20.50
N SER A 122 4.38 -30.33 -21.54
CA SER A 122 5.43 -31.27 -21.93
C SER A 122 6.75 -31.09 -21.17
N GLU A 123 6.91 -30.01 -20.40
CA GLU A 123 8.15 -29.72 -19.66
C GLU A 123 8.36 -30.60 -18.41
N LYS A 124 7.31 -31.27 -17.92
CA LYS A 124 7.33 -32.04 -16.67
C LYS A 124 6.45 -33.28 -16.73
N ASP A 125 6.78 -34.27 -15.91
CA ASP A 125 5.99 -35.51 -15.78
C ASP A 125 5.10 -35.56 -14.54
N VAL A 126 5.48 -34.89 -13.44
CA VAL A 126 4.80 -35.03 -12.14
C VAL A 126 4.60 -33.69 -11.44
N GLY A 127 3.70 -33.66 -10.46
CA GLY A 127 3.41 -32.49 -9.63
C GLY A 127 2.11 -31.75 -10.00
N ARG A 128 1.85 -30.65 -9.28
CA ARG A 128 0.71 -29.77 -9.57
C ARG A 128 1.07 -28.73 -10.63
N CYS A 129 0.08 -28.35 -11.43
CA CYS A 129 0.22 -27.33 -12.46
C CYS A 129 -0.11 -25.95 -11.90
N ASN A 130 0.90 -25.14 -11.60
CA ASN A 130 0.72 -23.77 -11.12
C ASN A 130 0.46 -22.76 -12.24
N ILE A 131 0.89 -23.09 -13.45
CA ILE A 131 0.92 -22.23 -14.63
C ILE A 131 -0.39 -22.19 -15.42
N LEU A 132 -1.36 -23.04 -15.09
CA LEU A 132 -2.70 -23.04 -15.68
C LEU A 132 -3.75 -22.95 -14.58
N ARG A 133 -4.80 -22.18 -14.81
CA ARG A 133 -5.98 -22.11 -13.94
C ARG A 133 -7.23 -22.01 -14.78
N LEU A 134 -8.30 -22.69 -14.36
CA LEU A 134 -9.62 -22.42 -14.91
C LEU A 134 -10.22 -21.22 -14.18
N ALA A 135 -10.59 -20.19 -14.92
CA ALA A 135 -11.25 -19.00 -14.41
C ALA A 135 -12.66 -18.90 -15.00
N GLU A 136 -13.60 -18.49 -14.17
CA GLU A 136 -14.98 -18.21 -14.55
C GLU A 136 -15.20 -16.70 -14.55
N THR A 137 -15.73 -16.17 -15.66
CA THR A 137 -16.00 -14.74 -15.79
C THR A 137 -17.43 -14.54 -16.24
N THR A 138 -18.17 -13.72 -15.50
CA THR A 138 -19.53 -13.33 -15.89
C THR A 138 -19.44 -12.17 -16.88
N VAL A 139 -19.89 -12.38 -18.11
CA VAL A 139 -19.98 -11.34 -19.15
C VAL A 139 -21.43 -11.28 -19.62
N ASP A 140 -22.05 -10.10 -19.52
CA ASP A 140 -23.45 -9.86 -19.90
C ASP A 140 -24.45 -10.82 -19.22
N GLY A 141 -24.18 -11.22 -17.96
CA GLY A 141 -25.01 -12.16 -17.20
C GLY A 141 -24.80 -13.64 -17.56
N ALA A 142 -23.99 -13.95 -18.58
CA ALA A 142 -23.61 -15.31 -18.92
C ALA A 142 -22.24 -15.66 -18.31
N SER A 143 -22.16 -16.80 -17.63
CA SER A 143 -20.88 -17.35 -17.20
C SER A 143 -20.09 -17.88 -18.39
N ARG A 144 -18.83 -17.49 -18.50
CA ARG A 144 -17.86 -18.02 -19.47
C ARG A 144 -16.64 -18.54 -18.75
N GLN A 145 -16.25 -19.77 -19.08
CA GLN A 145 -15.02 -20.37 -18.59
C GLN A 145 -13.85 -20.10 -19.54
N SER A 146 -12.69 -19.80 -18.95
CA SER A 146 -11.43 -19.63 -19.67
C SER A 146 -10.28 -20.31 -18.93
N ILE A 147 -9.29 -20.77 -19.68
CA ILE A 147 -8.03 -21.27 -19.16
C ILE A 147 -7.04 -20.12 -19.16
N GLU A 148 -6.64 -19.68 -17.97
CA GLU A 148 -5.56 -18.73 -17.78
C GLU A 148 -4.22 -19.45 -17.84
N ILE A 149 -3.24 -18.79 -18.45
CA ILE A 149 -1.89 -19.27 -18.72
C ILE A 149 -0.93 -18.25 -18.13
N PHE A 150 -0.19 -18.67 -17.11
CA PHE A 150 0.80 -17.86 -16.40
C PHE A 150 2.20 -18.30 -16.81
N THR A 151 2.99 -17.36 -17.32
CA THR A 151 4.36 -17.65 -17.78
C THR A 151 5.31 -16.53 -17.42
N THR A 152 6.58 -16.87 -17.28
CA THR A 152 7.69 -15.91 -17.18
C THR A 152 8.56 -16.06 -18.41
N GLU A 153 8.94 -14.95 -19.03
CA GLU A 153 9.90 -14.91 -20.13
C GLU A 153 11.31 -15.15 -19.62
N ASP A 154 12.07 -15.98 -20.32
CA ASP A 154 13.48 -16.23 -19.98
C ASP A 154 14.33 -15.02 -20.36
N VAL A 155 15.20 -14.59 -19.44
CA VAL A 155 16.19 -13.56 -19.74
C VAL A 155 17.35 -14.18 -20.53
N PRO A 156 17.73 -13.65 -21.71
CA PRO A 156 18.81 -14.24 -22.50
C PRO A 156 20.14 -14.27 -21.71
N ARG A 157 20.89 -15.36 -21.83
CA ARG A 157 22.14 -15.62 -21.09
C ARG A 157 23.40 -15.60 -21.97
N ASP A 158 23.31 -14.88 -23.07
CA ASP A 158 24.36 -14.69 -24.07
C ASP A 158 25.48 -13.73 -23.62
N ALA A 159 25.33 -13.08 -22.47
CA ALA A 159 26.30 -12.16 -21.89
C ALA A 159 26.25 -12.18 -20.35
N PRO A 160 27.35 -11.82 -19.65
CA PRO A 160 27.31 -11.52 -18.21
C PRO A 160 26.26 -10.47 -17.89
N MET A 161 25.59 -10.61 -16.75
CA MET A 161 24.46 -9.78 -16.34
C MET A 161 24.69 -9.19 -14.95
N LEU A 162 24.43 -7.89 -14.82
CA LEU A 162 24.39 -7.17 -13.55
C LEU A 162 22.96 -6.66 -13.34
N LEU A 163 22.35 -7.06 -12.22
CA LEU A 163 21.04 -6.58 -11.79
C LEU A 163 21.26 -5.52 -10.70
N LEU A 164 20.77 -4.30 -10.92
CA LEU A 164 20.76 -3.23 -9.92
C LEU A 164 19.30 -2.99 -9.54
N ASP A 165 18.92 -3.48 -8.37
CA ASP A 165 17.58 -3.32 -7.82
C ASP A 165 17.69 -3.14 -6.31
N ALA A 166 17.31 -1.95 -5.83
CA ALA A 166 17.44 -1.56 -4.43
C ALA A 166 16.55 -2.36 -3.49
N ASP A 167 15.56 -3.07 -4.01
CA ASP A 167 14.62 -3.84 -3.21
C ASP A 167 14.44 -5.27 -3.73
N ALA A 168 15.42 -5.82 -4.47
CA ALA A 168 15.36 -7.18 -5.03
C ALA A 168 14.98 -8.24 -3.99
N ASP A 169 14.01 -9.10 -4.34
CA ASP A 169 13.69 -10.29 -3.56
C ASP A 169 14.51 -11.49 -4.06
N ARG A 170 15.17 -12.20 -3.13
CA ARG A 170 16.05 -13.32 -3.47
C ARG A 170 15.29 -14.50 -4.09
N GLU A 171 14.11 -14.83 -3.57
CA GLU A 171 13.34 -15.97 -4.06
C GLU A 171 12.82 -15.70 -5.48
N ILE A 172 12.31 -14.50 -5.74
CA ILE A 172 11.86 -14.09 -7.06
C ILE A 172 13.06 -14.02 -8.04
N THR A 173 14.18 -13.44 -7.61
CA THR A 173 15.38 -13.31 -8.44
C THR A 173 15.90 -14.68 -8.87
N GLU A 174 15.94 -15.67 -7.97
CA GLU A 174 16.37 -17.03 -8.31
C GLU A 174 15.46 -17.70 -9.36
N ARG A 175 14.18 -17.31 -9.48
CA ARG A 175 13.27 -17.87 -10.50
C ARG A 175 13.36 -17.20 -11.84
N VAL A 176 13.58 -15.90 -11.84
CA VAL A 176 13.63 -15.08 -13.04
C VAL A 176 15.03 -15.12 -13.66
N VAL A 177 16.05 -15.12 -12.81
CA VAL A 177 17.47 -15.13 -13.15
C VAL A 177 18.19 -16.18 -12.29
N PRO A 178 17.96 -17.50 -12.52
CA PRO A 178 18.61 -18.56 -11.74
C PRO A 178 20.13 -18.42 -11.65
N GLY A 179 20.68 -18.69 -10.46
CA GLY A 179 22.12 -18.65 -10.18
C GLY A 179 22.71 -17.24 -10.06
N ALA A 180 21.88 -16.20 -9.94
CA ALA A 180 22.36 -14.85 -9.68
C ALA A 180 22.91 -14.72 -8.24
N GLU A 181 24.14 -14.19 -8.10
CA GLU A 181 24.69 -13.81 -6.81
C GLU A 181 24.01 -12.53 -6.32
N VAL A 182 23.45 -12.56 -5.10
CA VAL A 182 22.78 -11.41 -4.49
C VAL A 182 23.71 -10.76 -3.48
N ILE A 183 24.11 -9.53 -3.76
CA ILE A 183 24.92 -8.68 -2.86
C ILE A 183 24.02 -7.56 -2.34
N ALA A 184 23.78 -7.53 -1.03
CA ALA A 184 23.00 -6.49 -0.39
C ALA A 184 23.92 -5.39 0.18
N ILE A 185 23.57 -4.14 -0.08
CA ILE A 185 24.24 -2.96 0.51
C ILE A 185 23.19 -2.22 1.31
N GLU A 186 23.36 -2.19 2.63
CA GLU A 186 22.49 -1.45 3.52
C GLU A 186 23.04 -0.03 3.72
N SER A 187 22.19 0.97 3.50
CA SER A 187 22.52 2.36 3.78
C SER A 187 21.35 3.01 4.51
N PRO A 188 21.50 3.37 5.80
CA PRO A 188 20.42 4.01 6.54
C PRO A 188 20.12 5.40 5.96
N PRO A 189 18.84 5.81 5.92
CA PRO A 189 18.47 7.16 5.49
C PRO A 189 18.88 8.21 6.54
N ASP A 190 19.37 9.35 6.09
CA ASP A 190 19.53 10.56 6.90
C ASP A 190 18.34 11.50 6.62
N ALA A 191 17.28 11.32 7.39
CA ALA A 191 16.06 12.11 7.28
C ALA A 191 15.24 12.07 8.56
N ASP A 192 14.38 13.09 8.73
CA ASP A 192 13.35 13.09 9.74
C ASP A 192 12.12 12.31 9.24
N ILE A 193 11.91 11.09 9.73
CA ILE A 193 10.92 10.15 9.22
C ILE A 193 9.76 10.02 10.22
N VAL A 194 8.57 10.45 9.80
CA VAL A 194 7.34 10.37 10.59
C VAL A 194 6.35 9.45 9.89
N GLN A 195 5.90 8.41 10.59
CA GLN A 195 4.90 7.47 10.08
C GLN A 195 3.68 7.42 11.00
N ILE A 196 2.49 7.30 10.40
CA ILE A 196 1.25 7.06 11.17
C ILE A 196 1.08 5.56 11.46
N LYS A 197 0.49 5.20 12.61
CA LYS A 197 0.34 3.78 13.03
C LYS A 197 -1.08 3.22 13.02
N ASP A 198 -2.07 4.06 12.78
CA ASP A 198 -3.47 3.76 13.04
C ASP A 198 -4.34 3.64 11.78
N LEU A 199 -3.88 4.12 10.62
CA LEU A 199 -4.66 4.13 9.37
C LEU A 199 -3.83 3.74 8.16
N THR A 200 -4.45 3.10 7.18
CA THR A 200 -3.81 2.73 5.90
C THR A 200 -4.14 3.66 4.73
N LEU A 201 -5.14 4.53 4.89
CA LEU A 201 -5.60 5.49 3.87
C LEU A 201 -5.82 4.85 2.48
N SER A 202 -6.62 3.78 2.43
CA SER A 202 -6.82 2.95 1.24
C SER A 202 -7.56 3.65 0.08
N ASN A 203 -7.45 3.07 -1.12
CA ASN A 203 -8.13 3.51 -2.35
C ASN A 203 -9.66 3.47 -2.28
N THR A 204 -10.23 2.72 -1.34
CA THR A 204 -11.68 2.66 -1.14
C THR A 204 -12.13 3.63 -0.04
N TRP A 205 -11.28 3.84 0.98
CA TRP A 205 -11.63 4.62 2.17
C TRP A 205 -11.41 6.13 2.00
N MET A 206 -10.46 6.52 1.15
CA MET A 206 -10.12 7.92 0.88
C MET A 206 -11.09 8.60 -0.10
N PRO A 207 -11.49 7.97 -1.23
CA PRO A 207 -12.44 8.57 -2.17
C PRO A 207 -13.91 8.43 -1.75
N ASP A 208 -14.19 7.83 -0.59
CA ASP A 208 -15.54 7.72 -0.03
C ASP A 208 -16.24 9.09 0.00
N GLU A 209 -17.45 9.16 -0.58
CA GLU A 209 -18.17 10.43 -0.77
C GLU A 209 -18.72 10.96 0.55
N GLU A 210 -19.28 10.08 1.39
CA GLU A 210 -19.98 10.47 2.62
C GLU A 210 -19.02 10.80 3.76
N ASN A 211 -17.99 9.98 3.98
CA ASN A 211 -17.11 10.06 5.14
C ASN A 211 -15.65 10.39 4.79
N GLY A 212 -15.31 10.47 3.49
CA GLY A 212 -13.94 10.73 3.04
C GLY A 212 -13.50 12.20 3.11
N GLY A 213 -14.43 13.15 2.99
CA GLY A 213 -14.11 14.59 2.90
C GLY A 213 -13.29 15.13 4.07
N ALA A 214 -13.66 14.78 5.32
CA ALA A 214 -12.90 15.21 6.50
C ALA A 214 -11.46 14.63 6.54
N ARG A 215 -11.27 13.41 6.03
CA ARG A 215 -9.96 12.75 5.97
C ARG A 215 -9.08 13.40 4.91
N ARG A 216 -9.65 13.67 3.73
CA ARG A 216 -8.98 14.36 2.63
C ARG A 216 -8.60 15.78 3.03
N ALA A 217 -9.48 16.53 3.69
CA ALA A 217 -9.16 17.84 4.25
C ALA A 217 -7.97 17.78 5.23
N ALA A 218 -7.93 16.80 6.13
CA ALA A 218 -6.79 16.61 7.04
C ALA A 218 -5.48 16.27 6.30
N VAL A 219 -5.53 15.44 5.24
CA VAL A 219 -4.36 15.16 4.39
C VAL A 219 -3.89 16.43 3.67
N LEU A 220 -4.81 17.22 3.11
CA LEU A 220 -4.49 18.48 2.44
C LEU A 220 -3.82 19.48 3.39
N GLU A 221 -4.28 19.57 4.64
CA GLU A 221 -3.61 20.41 5.66
C GLU A 221 -2.19 19.90 5.99
N VAL A 222 -1.98 18.59 6.06
CA VAL A 222 -0.62 18.03 6.18
C VAL A 222 0.24 18.43 4.98
N VAL A 223 -0.25 18.25 3.75
CA VAL A 223 0.49 18.61 2.53
C VAL A 223 0.84 20.10 2.52
N LYS A 224 -0.14 20.98 2.75
CA LYS A 224 0.03 22.43 2.81
C LYS A 224 1.09 22.84 3.84
N ARG A 225 1.07 22.19 5.00
CA ARG A 225 2.05 22.45 6.06
C ARG A 225 3.45 22.02 5.67
N GLU A 226 3.63 20.82 5.09
CA GLU A 226 4.95 20.38 4.65
C GLU A 226 5.47 21.28 3.50
N VAL A 227 4.60 21.77 2.62
CA VAL A 227 4.97 22.79 1.61
C VAL A 227 5.45 24.08 2.27
N GLY A 228 4.75 24.57 3.29
CA GLY A 228 5.18 25.73 4.06
C GLY A 228 6.53 25.53 4.76
N ARG A 229 6.74 24.34 5.38
CA ARG A 229 8.01 23.97 6.03
C ARG A 229 9.17 23.86 5.06
N ALA A 230 8.92 23.42 3.82
CA ALA A 230 9.93 23.32 2.79
C ALA A 230 10.44 24.69 2.33
N ALA A 231 9.73 25.79 2.58
CA ALA A 231 10.17 27.15 2.26
C ALA A 231 10.68 27.31 0.80
N GLY A 232 9.98 26.69 -0.16
CA GLY A 232 10.34 26.70 -1.58
C GLY A 232 11.30 25.60 -2.02
N ALA A 233 11.83 24.79 -1.10
CA ALA A 233 12.72 23.67 -1.38
C ALA A 233 12.03 22.42 -1.96
N GLY A 234 10.79 22.53 -2.44
CA GLY A 234 10.02 21.46 -3.07
C GLY A 234 9.48 20.40 -2.10
N VAL A 235 8.26 19.92 -2.39
CA VAL A 235 7.62 18.79 -1.69
C VAL A 235 7.04 17.84 -2.72
N LEU A 236 7.35 16.56 -2.56
CA LEU A 236 6.79 15.49 -3.39
C LEU A 236 5.59 14.90 -2.65
N VAL A 237 4.45 14.73 -3.34
CA VAL A 237 3.31 13.98 -2.79
C VAL A 237 3.06 12.74 -3.63
N VAL A 238 3.05 11.56 -3.00
CA VAL A 238 2.87 10.28 -3.68
C VAL A 238 1.64 9.56 -3.16
N ALA A 239 0.71 9.22 -4.04
CA ALA A 239 -0.48 8.43 -3.70
C ALA A 239 -0.93 7.57 -4.89
N THR A 240 -2.06 6.88 -4.81
CA THR A 240 -2.67 6.28 -6.02
C THR A 240 -3.38 7.35 -6.84
N LYS A 241 -3.59 7.09 -8.14
CA LYS A 241 -4.30 8.04 -9.03
C LYS A 241 -5.69 8.41 -8.50
N ALA A 242 -6.43 7.43 -7.98
CA ALA A 242 -7.76 7.66 -7.40
C ALA A 242 -7.71 8.61 -6.19
N VAL A 243 -6.75 8.42 -5.29
CA VAL A 243 -6.57 9.30 -4.12
C VAL A 243 -6.12 10.70 -4.55
N LEU A 244 -5.16 10.81 -5.48
CA LEU A 244 -4.74 12.12 -6.02
C LEU A 244 -5.90 12.86 -6.70
N GLY A 245 -6.72 12.17 -7.49
CA GLY A 245 -7.88 12.76 -8.14
C GLY A 245 -8.89 13.32 -7.13
N ALA A 246 -9.15 12.59 -6.05
CA ALA A 246 -10.03 13.05 -4.98
C ALA A 246 -9.43 14.25 -4.21
N LEU A 247 -8.12 14.23 -3.91
CA LEU A 247 -7.44 15.35 -3.27
C LEU A 247 -7.42 16.61 -4.14
N HIS A 248 -7.22 16.46 -5.46
CA HIS A 248 -7.30 17.57 -6.42
C HIS A 248 -8.70 18.16 -6.51
N THR A 249 -9.72 17.30 -6.52
CA THR A 249 -11.13 17.74 -6.53
C THR A 249 -11.43 18.58 -5.30
N ASP A 250 -11.03 18.13 -4.11
CA ASP A 250 -11.24 18.87 -2.87
C ASP A 250 -10.42 20.17 -2.80
N ALA A 251 -9.20 20.20 -3.35
CA ALA A 251 -8.32 21.36 -3.29
C ALA A 251 -8.64 22.45 -4.33
N SER A 252 -9.11 22.07 -5.52
CA SER A 252 -9.29 22.97 -6.66
C SER A 252 -10.73 23.09 -7.16
N GLY A 253 -11.62 22.20 -6.72
CA GLY A 253 -12.98 22.06 -7.27
C GLY A 253 -13.04 21.34 -8.63
N VAL A 254 -11.89 20.94 -9.19
CA VAL A 254 -11.80 20.29 -10.51
C VAL A 254 -11.24 18.88 -10.36
N THR A 255 -11.97 17.89 -10.88
CA THR A 255 -11.48 16.51 -10.96
C THR A 255 -10.59 16.33 -12.18
N PRO A 256 -9.33 15.91 -12.02
CA PRO A 256 -8.46 15.59 -13.14
C PRO A 256 -9.01 14.44 -13.99
N THR A 257 -9.09 14.64 -15.31
CA THR A 257 -9.55 13.62 -16.27
C THR A 257 -8.41 12.85 -16.92
N ASP A 258 -7.17 13.33 -16.79
CA ASP A 258 -5.98 12.75 -17.41
C ASP A 258 -4.71 12.87 -16.52
N ASP A 259 -3.62 12.27 -16.99
CA ASP A 259 -2.33 12.27 -16.30
C ASP A 259 -1.69 13.67 -16.23
N ALA A 260 -2.07 14.62 -17.11
CA ALA A 260 -1.55 15.98 -17.09
C ALA A 260 -2.21 16.81 -15.97
N GLY A 261 -3.52 16.67 -15.79
CA GLY A 261 -4.26 17.24 -14.68
C GLY A 261 -3.78 16.69 -13.34
N LEU A 262 -3.54 15.39 -13.24
CA LEU A 262 -3.01 14.77 -12.02
C LEU A 262 -1.61 15.26 -11.64
N LYS A 263 -0.81 15.75 -12.60
CA LYS A 263 0.54 16.30 -12.39
C LYS A 263 0.55 17.75 -11.94
N GLN A 264 -0.58 18.46 -12.01
CA GLN A 264 -0.65 19.86 -11.56
C GLN A 264 -0.28 19.97 -10.08
N PRO A 265 0.41 21.03 -9.63
CA PRO A 265 0.79 21.16 -8.23
C PRO A 265 -0.41 21.10 -7.27
N LEU A 266 -0.35 20.23 -6.27
CA LEU A 266 -1.36 20.08 -5.22
C LEU A 266 -0.94 20.93 -4.02
N LEU A 267 -1.53 22.11 -3.85
CA LEU A 267 -1.18 23.08 -2.79
C LEU A 267 0.32 23.43 -2.77
N GLY A 268 0.96 23.44 -3.95
CA GLY A 268 2.40 23.68 -4.11
C GLY A 268 3.29 22.43 -4.04
N ALA A 269 2.76 21.27 -3.64
CA ALA A 269 3.47 20.00 -3.74
C ALA A 269 3.39 19.43 -5.17
N VAL A 270 4.43 18.73 -5.61
CA VAL A 270 4.44 18.04 -6.91
C VAL A 270 3.85 16.65 -6.74
N PRO A 271 2.72 16.32 -7.38
CA PRO A 271 2.13 15.00 -7.27
C PRO A 271 2.78 13.97 -8.20
N ARG A 272 2.92 12.74 -7.68
CA ARG A 272 3.29 11.52 -8.40
C ARG A 272 2.48 10.35 -7.87
N TRP A 273 2.44 9.24 -8.60
CA TRP A 273 1.71 8.05 -8.18
C TRP A 273 2.55 6.80 -8.23
N PHE A 274 2.20 5.80 -7.40
CA PHE A 274 2.89 4.51 -7.40
C PHE A 274 2.93 3.89 -8.81
N GLY A 275 4.10 3.41 -9.21
CA GLY A 275 4.30 2.68 -10.46
C GLY A 275 5.59 3.05 -11.22
N PRO A 276 5.83 2.41 -12.38
CA PRO A 276 7.13 2.46 -13.07
C PRO A 276 7.56 3.87 -13.47
N ARG A 277 6.62 4.77 -13.78
CA ARG A 277 6.93 6.16 -14.16
C ARG A 277 7.44 7.05 -13.01
N THR A 278 7.52 6.50 -11.80
CA THR A 278 8.24 7.13 -10.69
C THR A 278 9.67 6.61 -10.54
N GLN A 279 10.10 5.63 -11.34
CA GLN A 279 11.44 5.05 -11.33
C GLN A 279 12.35 5.77 -12.35
N GLY A 280 13.67 5.73 -12.13
CA GLY A 280 14.68 6.25 -13.07
C GLY A 280 14.78 7.78 -13.22
N VAL A 281 14.07 8.57 -12.41
CA VAL A 281 14.01 10.03 -12.54
C VAL A 281 14.61 10.73 -11.31
N ASN A 282 15.61 11.60 -11.52
CA ASN A 282 16.30 12.34 -10.47
C ASN A 282 15.67 13.69 -10.12
N ASP A 283 14.54 14.04 -10.75
CA ASP A 283 13.85 15.34 -10.64
C ASP A 283 13.53 15.80 -9.20
N PHE A 284 13.58 14.89 -8.22
CA PHE A 284 13.17 15.16 -6.83
C PHE A 284 14.30 15.06 -5.82
N GLU A 285 15.55 14.88 -6.26
CA GLU A 285 16.67 14.71 -5.33
C GLU A 285 16.91 15.92 -4.43
N ASP A 286 16.61 17.11 -4.94
CA ASP A 286 16.76 18.37 -4.22
C ASP A 286 15.55 18.71 -3.34
N PHE A 287 14.50 17.91 -3.36
CA PHE A 287 13.31 18.23 -2.58
C PHE A 287 13.58 18.09 -1.08
N ALA A 288 13.00 18.98 -0.28
CA ALA A 288 13.15 18.94 1.18
C ALA A 288 12.25 17.90 1.84
N ALA A 289 11.11 17.57 1.22
CA ALA A 289 10.17 16.64 1.82
C ALA A 289 9.42 15.76 0.82
N ILE A 290 8.95 14.61 1.32
CA ILE A 290 7.96 13.75 0.66
C ILE A 290 6.80 13.45 1.62
N VAL A 291 5.58 13.48 1.09
CA VAL A 291 4.35 13.00 1.75
C VAL A 291 3.82 11.82 0.96
N VAL A 292 3.89 10.62 1.53
CA VAL A 292 3.29 9.41 0.95
C VAL A 292 1.91 9.20 1.55
N VAL A 293 0.87 9.16 0.71
CA VAL A 293 -0.53 8.98 1.12
C VAL A 293 -0.99 7.58 0.78
N GLY A 294 -1.26 6.79 1.83
CA GLY A 294 -1.74 5.43 1.72
C GLY A 294 -0.68 4.46 1.21
N ARG A 295 -1.12 3.43 0.49
CA ARG A 295 -0.27 2.36 -0.06
C ARG A 295 -0.86 1.82 -1.35
N LEU A 296 -0.02 1.27 -2.23
CA LEU A 296 -0.49 0.47 -3.35
C LEU A 296 -1.01 -0.88 -2.80
N GLN A 297 -2.25 -1.25 -3.14
CA GLN A 297 -2.80 -2.56 -2.78
C GLN A 297 -3.38 -3.20 -4.04
N PRO A 298 -2.59 -4.04 -4.74
CA PRO A 298 -3.09 -4.78 -5.89
C PRO A 298 -4.20 -5.76 -5.47
N HIS A 299 -5.03 -6.14 -6.43
CA HIS A 299 -6.05 -7.16 -6.20
C HIS A 299 -5.37 -8.52 -5.95
N ILE A 300 -5.91 -9.32 -5.02
CA ILE A 300 -5.27 -10.58 -4.59
C ILE A 300 -5.09 -11.53 -5.78
N SER A 301 -6.08 -11.63 -6.67
CA SER A 301 -5.99 -12.46 -7.88
C SER A 301 -4.84 -12.06 -8.81
N ASP A 302 -4.51 -10.77 -8.89
CA ASP A 302 -3.43 -10.27 -9.75
C ASP A 302 -2.06 -10.64 -9.17
N VAL A 303 -1.95 -10.58 -7.83
CA VAL A 303 -0.75 -10.99 -7.09
C VAL A 303 -0.57 -12.51 -7.20
N GLU A 304 -1.63 -13.29 -7.00
CA GLU A 304 -1.60 -14.75 -7.20
C GLU A 304 -1.23 -15.12 -8.63
N GLY A 305 -1.78 -14.42 -9.63
CA GLY A 305 -1.44 -14.63 -11.04
C GLY A 305 0.04 -14.33 -11.33
N SER A 306 0.57 -13.27 -10.73
CA SER A 306 2.01 -12.94 -10.81
C SER A 306 2.86 -14.01 -10.12
N ALA A 307 2.45 -14.49 -8.95
CA ALA A 307 3.15 -15.56 -8.23
C ALA A 307 3.11 -16.87 -9.02
N ARG A 308 1.98 -17.22 -9.66
CA ARG A 308 1.87 -18.39 -10.56
C ARG A 308 2.80 -18.29 -11.76
N ALA A 309 3.02 -17.09 -12.30
CA ALA A 309 3.97 -16.88 -13.38
C ALA A 309 5.42 -17.11 -12.92
N ILE A 310 5.81 -16.53 -11.78
CA ILE A 310 7.19 -16.60 -11.24
C ILE A 310 7.52 -18.00 -10.70
N PHE A 311 6.63 -18.54 -9.87
CA PHE A 311 6.80 -19.79 -9.15
C PHE A 311 6.11 -20.97 -9.85
N GLY A 312 5.75 -20.82 -11.12
CA GLY A 312 5.03 -21.81 -11.91
C GLY A 312 5.70 -23.19 -11.96
N LYS A 313 7.03 -23.21 -11.80
CA LYS A 313 7.85 -24.43 -11.78
C LYS A 313 7.94 -25.08 -10.38
N ASP A 314 7.27 -24.58 -9.36
CA ASP A 314 7.23 -25.24 -8.05
C ASP A 314 6.40 -26.52 -8.03
N LEU A 315 6.79 -27.43 -7.12
CA LEU A 315 6.06 -28.67 -6.87
C LEU A 315 4.76 -28.42 -6.08
N LEU A 316 4.82 -27.49 -5.11
CA LEU A 316 3.67 -27.17 -4.27
C LEU A 316 2.73 -26.19 -4.98
N PRO A 317 1.40 -26.40 -4.88
CA PRO A 317 0.44 -25.49 -5.47
C PRO A 317 0.56 -24.11 -4.86
N ILE A 318 0.37 -23.06 -5.65
CA ILE A 318 0.11 -21.72 -5.14
C ILE A 318 -1.28 -21.73 -4.51
N ALA A 319 -1.35 -21.46 -3.21
CA ALA A 319 -2.63 -21.37 -2.52
C ALA A 319 -3.40 -20.15 -3.04
N SER A 320 -4.67 -20.35 -3.38
CA SER A 320 -5.59 -19.24 -3.65
C SER A 320 -6.25 -18.81 -2.35
N HIS A 321 -6.54 -17.52 -2.23
CA HIS A 321 -7.29 -16.96 -1.11
C HIS A 321 -8.64 -16.42 -1.61
N ASP A 322 -9.65 -17.28 -1.55
CA ASP A 322 -11.01 -16.95 -1.98
C ASP A 322 -11.83 -16.43 -0.79
N GLY A 323 -11.97 -15.11 -0.70
CA GLY A 323 -12.92 -14.45 0.21
C GLY A 323 -12.35 -13.99 1.56
N GLY A 324 -13.01 -12.98 2.12
CA GLY A 324 -12.65 -12.38 3.41
C GLY A 324 -11.32 -11.60 3.40
N PRO A 325 -11.01 -10.90 4.50
CA PRO A 325 -9.72 -10.23 4.64
C PRO A 325 -8.59 -11.26 4.73
N LEU A 326 -7.44 -10.94 4.13
CA LEU A 326 -6.19 -11.68 4.30
C LEU A 326 -5.86 -11.83 5.80
N PRO A 327 -5.17 -12.91 6.22
CA PRO A 327 -4.80 -13.10 7.62
C PRO A 327 -3.90 -11.97 8.13
N ALA A 328 -4.12 -11.58 9.39
CA ALA A 328 -3.31 -10.58 10.07
C ALA A 328 -2.00 -11.20 10.55
N LEU A 329 -0.88 -10.66 10.07
CA LEU A 329 0.42 -10.82 10.69
C LEU A 329 0.65 -9.67 11.70
N LYS A 330 1.53 -9.96 12.67
CA LYS A 330 2.04 -8.99 13.63
C LYS A 330 3.51 -8.66 13.31
N PRO A 331 3.78 -7.92 12.21
CA PRO A 331 5.10 -7.36 11.97
C PRO A 331 5.39 -6.25 12.99
N PHE A 332 6.57 -5.64 12.87
CA PHE A 332 7.00 -4.52 13.69
C PHE A 332 7.39 -3.33 12.81
N HIS A 333 7.28 -2.12 13.33
CA HIS A 333 7.94 -0.96 12.72
C HIS A 333 9.38 -0.91 13.22
N LEU A 334 10.36 -0.81 12.33
CA LEU A 334 11.73 -0.55 12.73
C LEU A 334 11.86 0.93 13.12
N MET A 335 12.27 1.23 14.35
CA MET A 335 12.50 2.61 14.79
C MET A 335 13.99 2.99 14.74
N SER A 336 14.29 4.27 14.54
CA SER A 336 15.68 4.76 14.52
C SER A 336 16.40 4.66 15.88
N ASP A 337 15.63 4.52 16.98
CA ASP A 337 16.16 4.28 18.33
C ASP A 337 16.41 2.79 18.64
N GLY A 338 16.18 1.91 17.66
CA GLY A 338 16.32 0.45 17.79
C GLY A 338 15.12 -0.25 18.41
N SER A 339 14.02 0.45 18.71
CA SER A 339 12.79 -0.17 19.18
C SER A 339 11.92 -0.71 18.04
N ASP A 340 11.15 -1.76 18.32
CA ASP A 340 10.32 -2.45 17.32
C ASP A 340 8.86 -2.55 17.78
N PRO A 341 8.08 -1.44 17.78
CA PRO A 341 6.68 -1.49 18.19
C PRO A 341 5.85 -2.36 17.23
N PRO A 342 4.90 -3.16 17.76
CA PRO A 342 4.09 -4.06 16.95
C PRO A 342 3.16 -3.29 16.01
N ALA A 343 3.04 -3.82 14.80
CA ALA A 343 2.18 -3.34 13.74
C ALA A 343 1.12 -4.39 13.38
N LYS A 344 0.09 -3.98 12.65
CA LYS A 344 -0.91 -4.87 12.07
C LYS A 344 -0.82 -4.79 10.56
N CYS A 345 -0.51 -5.91 9.92
CA CYS A 345 -0.47 -6.00 8.47
C CYS A 345 -1.22 -7.25 8.03
N HIS A 346 -2.02 -7.14 6.96
CA HIS A 346 -2.68 -8.29 6.36
C HIS A 346 -1.89 -8.72 5.12
N THR A 347 -1.57 -10.00 5.03
CA THR A 347 -0.79 -10.56 3.92
C THR A 347 -1.24 -11.99 3.59
N HIS A 348 -0.78 -12.49 2.45
CA HIS A 348 -1.13 -13.81 1.97
C HIS A 348 -0.41 -14.91 2.77
N PRO A 349 -1.08 -16.04 3.10
CA PRO A 349 -0.46 -17.13 3.85
C PRO A 349 0.61 -17.88 3.05
N ASP A 350 0.48 -17.96 1.71
CA ASP A 350 1.52 -18.47 0.83
C ASP A 350 2.70 -17.47 0.75
N THR A 351 3.88 -17.89 1.19
CA THR A 351 5.09 -17.06 1.26
C THR A 351 5.52 -16.51 -0.10
N ARG A 352 5.26 -17.26 -1.18
CA ARG A 352 5.61 -16.83 -2.54
C ARG A 352 4.70 -15.70 -3.01
N VAL A 353 3.41 -15.79 -2.69
CA VAL A 353 2.45 -14.71 -2.95
C VAL A 353 2.77 -13.51 -2.06
N HIS A 354 3.14 -13.74 -0.80
CA HIS A 354 3.60 -12.67 0.09
C HIS A 354 4.84 -11.94 -0.45
N ALA A 355 5.83 -12.64 -1.00
CA ALA A 355 7.00 -12.00 -1.62
C ALA A 355 6.58 -11.05 -2.76
N VAL A 356 5.62 -11.45 -3.59
CA VAL A 356 5.04 -10.59 -4.64
C VAL A 356 4.27 -9.40 -4.04
N ILE A 357 3.53 -9.58 -2.94
CA ILE A 357 2.87 -8.48 -2.23
C ILE A 357 3.93 -7.48 -1.73
N ALA A 358 4.95 -7.95 -1.01
CA ALA A 358 6.01 -7.11 -0.47
C ALA A 358 6.68 -6.27 -1.57
N GLN A 359 7.02 -6.92 -2.68
CA GLN A 359 7.59 -6.30 -3.87
C GLN A 359 6.71 -5.23 -4.52
N THR A 360 5.39 -5.39 -4.47
CA THR A 360 4.45 -4.48 -5.15
C THR A 360 3.91 -3.39 -4.23
N ARG A 361 3.80 -3.62 -2.93
CA ARG A 361 3.13 -2.72 -1.98
C ARG A 361 4.11 -2.01 -1.05
N GLU A 362 4.91 -2.77 -0.33
CA GLU A 362 5.91 -2.26 0.62
C GLU A 362 7.04 -1.58 -0.16
N CYS A 363 7.65 -2.29 -1.12
CA CYS A 363 8.73 -1.76 -1.94
C CYS A 363 8.30 -0.57 -2.80
N ALA A 364 7.05 -0.51 -3.28
CA ALA A 364 6.56 0.67 -4.02
C ALA A 364 6.57 1.95 -3.17
N THR A 365 6.35 1.82 -1.86
CA THR A 365 6.48 2.96 -0.92
C THR A 365 7.94 3.34 -0.73
N LEU A 366 8.82 2.36 -0.54
CA LEU A 366 10.26 2.59 -0.43
C LEU A 366 10.84 3.25 -1.68
N GLN A 367 10.45 2.79 -2.86
CA GLN A 367 10.86 3.37 -4.14
C GLN A 367 10.40 4.82 -4.28
N ALA A 368 9.19 5.15 -3.85
CA ALA A 368 8.69 6.52 -3.85
C ALA A 368 9.55 7.41 -2.93
N ILE A 369 9.86 6.94 -1.72
CA ILE A 369 10.70 7.65 -0.75
C ILE A 369 12.14 7.81 -1.28
N ALA A 370 12.69 6.78 -1.93
CA ALA A 370 14.03 6.78 -2.47
C ALA A 370 14.26 7.87 -3.54
N ARG A 371 13.20 8.42 -4.14
CA ARG A 371 13.30 9.60 -5.02
C ARG A 371 13.86 10.83 -4.32
N LEU A 372 13.67 10.92 -3.01
CA LEU A 372 14.23 11.99 -2.21
C LEU A 372 15.71 11.78 -1.92
N ARG A 373 16.39 10.71 -2.36
CA ARG A 373 17.82 10.43 -2.14
C ARG A 373 18.27 10.76 -0.70
N LEU A 374 17.94 9.85 0.22
CA LEU A 374 18.15 10.04 1.66
C LEU A 374 19.53 9.60 2.15
N VAL A 375 20.36 9.01 1.29
CA VAL A 375 21.73 8.62 1.63
C VAL A 375 22.63 9.83 1.44
N ALA A 376 23.20 10.35 2.54
CA ALA A 376 24.06 11.53 2.57
C ALA A 376 23.47 12.75 1.82
N PRO A 377 22.28 13.24 2.22
CA PRO A 377 21.64 14.34 1.51
C PRO A 377 22.37 15.67 1.74
N VAL A 378 22.36 16.53 0.73
CA VAL A 378 22.97 17.87 0.80
C VAL A 378 22.22 18.80 1.78
N ARG A 379 21.02 18.42 2.20
CA ARG A 379 20.17 19.16 3.15
C ARG A 379 19.40 18.21 4.03
N SER A 380 18.93 18.68 5.19
CA SER A 380 17.98 17.94 6.02
C SER A 380 16.70 17.66 5.25
N LYS A 381 16.29 16.39 5.23
CA LYS A 381 15.10 15.91 4.51
C LYS A 381 14.06 15.38 5.48
N ARG A 382 12.80 15.43 5.05
CA ARG A 382 11.67 14.97 5.85
C ARG A 382 10.78 14.01 5.06
N VAL A 383 10.41 12.90 5.69
CA VAL A 383 9.56 11.87 5.10
C VAL A 383 8.32 11.72 5.95
N VAL A 384 7.14 11.95 5.36
CA VAL A 384 5.85 11.77 6.04
C VAL A 384 5.09 10.63 5.40
N ILE A 385 4.90 9.53 6.14
CA ILE A 385 4.22 8.32 5.67
C ILE A 385 2.84 8.27 6.30
N LEU A 386 1.82 8.58 5.50
CA LEU A 386 0.42 8.49 5.88
C LEU A 386 -0.11 7.08 5.55
N SER A 387 0.50 6.07 6.17
CA SER A 387 0.05 4.68 6.15
C SER A 387 0.66 3.90 7.32
N SER A 388 -0.11 3.03 7.96
CA SER A 388 0.34 2.13 9.02
C SER A 388 1.07 0.89 8.49
N LEU A 389 1.37 0.83 7.19
CA LEU A 389 2.10 -0.28 6.57
C LEU A 389 3.56 -0.28 7.06
N PRO A 390 4.02 -1.29 7.81
CA PRO A 390 5.43 -1.40 8.17
C PRO A 390 6.26 -1.62 6.90
N LEU A 391 7.39 -0.92 6.83
CA LEU A 391 8.29 -0.96 5.68
C LEU A 391 9.57 -1.73 6.06
N PRO A 392 9.88 -2.85 5.39
CA PRO A 392 11.08 -3.64 5.69
C PRO A 392 12.36 -2.82 5.58
N GLY A 393 13.25 -2.93 6.57
CA GLY A 393 14.57 -2.30 6.56
C GLY A 393 14.57 -0.76 6.61
N PHE A 394 13.42 -0.11 6.81
CA PHE A 394 13.32 1.35 6.77
C PHE A 394 13.04 1.93 8.15
N PRO A 395 14.02 2.59 8.80
CA PRO A 395 13.88 3.07 10.17
C PRO A 395 12.98 4.31 10.25
N VAL A 396 12.07 4.32 11.21
CA VAL A 396 11.14 5.43 11.49
C VAL A 396 11.65 6.24 12.68
N THR A 397 11.72 7.56 12.54
CA THR A 397 12.11 8.44 13.65
C THR A 397 10.97 8.58 14.67
N ARG A 398 9.73 8.75 14.20
CA ARG A 398 8.55 8.92 15.06
C ARG A 398 7.32 8.21 14.51
N LEU A 399 6.68 7.44 15.38
CA LEU A 399 5.47 6.69 15.09
C LEU A 399 4.26 7.29 15.82
N VAL A 400 3.41 7.99 15.08
CA VAL A 400 2.31 8.82 15.62
C VAL A 400 0.95 8.32 15.12
N THR A 401 -0.16 8.84 15.65
CA THR A 401 -1.48 8.63 15.03
C THR A 401 -1.73 9.68 13.96
N PHE A 402 -2.61 9.39 13.01
CA PHE A 402 -2.99 10.36 11.98
C PHE A 402 -3.54 11.66 12.58
N ASN A 403 -4.37 11.54 13.62
CA ASN A 403 -4.90 12.71 14.34
C ASN A 403 -3.79 13.53 15.02
N GLN A 404 -2.77 12.88 15.59
CA GLN A 404 -1.62 13.60 16.16
C GLN A 404 -0.88 14.38 15.06
N LEU A 405 -0.60 13.75 13.93
CA LEU A 405 0.11 14.37 12.82
C LEU A 405 -0.68 15.51 12.17
N ALA A 406 -1.98 15.31 11.93
CA ALA A 406 -2.87 16.35 11.40
C ALA A 406 -2.92 17.59 12.29
N ARG A 407 -2.73 17.41 13.60
CA ARG A 407 -2.78 18.49 14.60
C ARG A 407 -1.41 19.04 15.02
N GLU A 408 -0.34 18.59 14.38
CA GLU A 408 1.06 18.92 14.71
C GLU A 408 1.46 18.55 16.15
N LEU A 409 0.92 17.44 16.66
CA LEU A 409 1.25 16.89 17.98
C LEU A 409 2.30 15.79 17.89
N GLU A 410 3.09 15.77 16.82
CA GLU A 410 4.10 14.73 16.56
C GLU A 410 5.29 14.74 17.54
N HIS A 411 5.53 15.89 18.17
CA HIS A 411 6.54 16.08 19.22
C HIS A 411 5.93 16.20 20.62
N GLU A 412 4.60 16.08 20.76
CA GLU A 412 3.96 16.19 22.07
C GLU A 412 4.22 14.90 22.88
N PRO A 413 4.82 14.99 24.08
CA PRO A 413 5.14 13.80 24.87
C PRO A 413 3.90 13.08 25.40
N ASP A 414 2.77 13.78 25.55
CA ASP A 414 1.51 13.19 25.99
C ASP A 414 0.33 13.64 25.11
N PRO A 415 0.23 13.16 23.86
CA PRO A 415 -0.77 13.68 22.93
C PRO A 415 -2.20 13.31 23.35
N ALA A 416 -2.40 12.12 23.91
CA ALA A 416 -3.71 11.71 24.42
C ALA A 416 -4.16 12.63 25.56
N GLY A 417 -3.24 12.98 26.46
CA GLY A 417 -3.47 13.98 27.49
C GLY A 417 -3.78 15.35 26.90
N PHE A 418 -2.99 15.79 25.93
CA PHE A 418 -3.12 17.09 25.29
C PHE A 418 -4.48 17.26 24.64
N ILE A 419 -4.89 16.30 23.83
CA ILE A 419 -6.18 16.32 23.11
C ILE A 419 -7.35 16.39 24.09
N ARG A 420 -7.32 15.58 25.15
CA ARG A 420 -8.40 15.55 26.15
C ARG A 420 -8.45 16.84 26.95
N MET A 421 -7.29 17.33 27.40
CA MET A 421 -7.19 18.56 28.19
C MET A 421 -7.57 19.80 27.37
N GLU A 422 -7.18 19.86 26.11
CA GLU A 422 -7.57 20.94 25.20
C GLU A 422 -9.08 20.97 24.95
N LYS A 423 -9.71 19.81 24.78
CA LYS A 423 -11.18 19.73 24.66
C LYS A 423 -11.86 20.25 25.94
N ALA A 424 -11.39 19.82 27.11
CA ALA A 424 -11.90 20.27 28.40
C ALA A 424 -11.74 21.77 28.62
N LEU A 425 -10.54 22.32 28.37
CA LEU A 425 -10.26 23.74 28.52
C LEU A 425 -11.05 24.59 27.50
N ARG A 426 -11.19 24.12 26.26
CA ARG A 426 -12.02 24.79 25.24
C ARG A 426 -13.50 24.83 25.64
N ALA A 427 -14.01 23.79 26.29
CA ALA A 427 -15.37 23.77 26.80
C ALA A 427 -15.58 24.79 27.93
N LEU A 428 -14.57 25.02 28.78
CA LEU A 428 -14.62 26.05 29.83
C LEU A 428 -14.69 27.47 29.26
N ARG A 429 -14.04 27.74 28.11
CA ARG A 429 -14.07 29.07 27.47
C ARG A 429 -15.47 29.51 27.02
N ARG A 430 -16.45 28.61 26.96
CA ARG A 430 -17.85 28.92 26.64
C ARG A 430 -18.67 29.31 27.88
N ARG A 431 -18.04 29.39 29.06
CA ARG A 431 -18.66 29.71 30.34
C ARG A 431 -18.27 31.11 30.80
N PRO A 432 -19.09 31.78 31.64
CA PRO A 432 -18.77 33.09 32.22
C PRO A 432 -17.58 33.05 33.20
N VAL A 433 -17.21 31.86 33.69
CA VAL A 433 -16.03 31.61 34.53
C VAL A 433 -15.27 30.40 33.97
N CYS A 434 -13.95 30.52 33.82
CA CYS A 434 -13.15 29.58 33.03
C CYS A 434 -12.01 28.96 33.86
N GLY A 435 -12.30 28.06 34.79
CA GLY A 435 -11.27 27.39 35.59
C GLY A 435 -11.59 25.95 35.95
N THR A 436 -10.56 25.19 36.30
CA THR A 436 -10.68 23.80 36.74
C THR A 436 -9.59 23.44 37.75
N ARG A 437 -9.96 22.69 38.79
CA ARG A 437 -9.06 22.03 39.72
C ARG A 437 -8.43 20.82 39.05
N LEU A 438 -7.13 20.64 39.24
CA LEU A 438 -6.38 19.58 38.59
C LEU A 438 -6.39 18.24 39.34
N SER A 439 -7.03 18.17 40.52
CA SER A 439 -7.30 16.89 41.22
C SER A 439 -8.30 16.04 40.44
N ALA A 440 -8.34 14.72 40.68
CA ALA A 440 -9.28 13.84 39.97
C ALA A 440 -10.75 14.27 40.20
N GLY A 441 -11.16 14.42 41.47
CA GLY A 441 -12.49 14.94 41.79
C GLY A 441 -12.70 16.39 41.34
N GLY A 442 -11.62 17.19 41.25
CA GLY A 442 -11.67 18.55 40.72
C GLY A 442 -11.99 18.60 39.22
N LEU A 443 -11.33 17.75 38.43
CA LEU A 443 -11.61 17.60 37.01
C LEU A 443 -13.05 17.10 36.79
N ALA A 444 -13.48 16.07 37.52
CA ALA A 444 -14.84 15.55 37.40
C ALA A 444 -15.91 16.61 37.74
N ALA A 445 -15.68 17.42 38.78
CA ALA A 445 -16.61 18.48 39.18
C ALA A 445 -16.62 19.68 38.22
N ASP A 446 -15.45 20.14 37.79
CA ASP A 446 -15.33 21.42 37.08
C ASP A 446 -15.46 21.25 35.54
N VAL A 447 -15.07 20.09 34.99
CA VAL A 447 -15.15 19.75 33.55
C VAL A 447 -15.90 18.40 33.29
N PRO A 448 -17.16 18.26 33.74
CA PRO A 448 -17.90 16.99 33.71
C PRO A 448 -18.19 16.46 32.30
N ARG A 449 -18.17 17.30 31.26
CA ARG A 449 -18.39 16.85 29.86
C ARG A 449 -17.24 16.01 29.30
N ASP A 450 -16.04 16.18 29.85
CA ASP A 450 -14.83 15.46 29.42
C ASP A 450 -14.33 14.47 30.48
N PHE A 451 -14.91 14.54 31.67
CA PHE A 451 -14.64 13.71 32.84
C PHE A 451 -15.96 13.42 33.56
N GLU A 452 -16.79 12.57 32.95
CA GLU A 452 -18.16 12.33 33.41
C GLU A 452 -18.23 11.65 34.78
N THR A 453 -17.20 10.88 35.10
CA THR A 453 -17.09 10.16 36.37
C THR A 453 -15.74 10.39 37.04
N ASP A 454 -15.73 10.26 38.36
CA ASP A 454 -14.50 10.28 39.16
C ASP A 454 -13.48 9.25 38.67
N ASP A 455 -13.94 8.09 38.22
CA ASP A 455 -13.08 7.02 37.70
C ASP A 455 -12.46 7.37 36.35
N GLN A 456 -13.19 8.08 35.47
CA GLN A 456 -12.60 8.62 34.24
C GLN A 456 -11.51 9.65 34.54
N ALA A 457 -11.71 10.51 35.54
CA ALA A 457 -10.71 11.50 35.97
C ALA A 457 -9.50 10.84 36.66
N LYS A 458 -9.72 9.84 37.51
CA LYS A 458 -8.65 9.00 38.10
C LYS A 458 -7.87 8.27 37.01
N GLY A 459 -8.56 7.72 36.00
CA GLY A 459 -7.96 7.06 34.86
C GLY A 459 -7.07 7.99 34.02
N PHE A 460 -7.53 9.22 33.77
CA PHE A 460 -6.71 10.25 33.13
C PHE A 460 -5.49 10.64 33.97
N ARG A 461 -5.65 10.76 35.28
CA ARG A 461 -4.55 11.09 36.19
C ARG A 461 -3.57 9.93 36.42
N ARG A 462 -3.94 8.70 36.08
CA ARG A 462 -3.05 7.53 36.21
C ARG A 462 -1.79 7.75 35.36
N GLY A 463 -0.63 7.70 36.01
CA GLY A 463 0.67 7.99 35.36
C GLY A 463 0.96 9.49 35.12
N ARG A 464 0.06 10.40 35.50
CA ARG A 464 0.25 11.86 35.37
C ARG A 464 0.29 12.52 36.74
N ALA A 465 1.50 12.79 37.22
CA ALA A 465 1.69 13.59 38.42
C ALA A 465 1.10 15.00 38.23
N THR A 466 0.78 15.69 39.33
CA THR A 466 0.22 17.05 39.29
C THR A 466 1.05 17.99 38.41
N ASN A 467 2.38 17.97 38.56
CA ASN A 467 3.28 18.83 37.78
C ASN A 467 3.19 18.55 36.27
N HIS A 468 3.00 17.29 35.88
CA HIS A 468 2.76 16.91 34.48
C HIS A 468 1.46 17.50 33.96
N VAL A 469 0.37 17.43 34.74
CA VAL A 469 -0.93 18.01 34.35
C VAL A 469 -0.84 19.54 34.24
N VAL A 470 -0.14 20.20 35.16
CA VAL A 470 0.13 21.65 35.07
C VAL A 470 0.92 21.99 33.80
N ALA A 471 2.00 21.26 33.53
CA ALA A 471 2.80 21.45 32.32
C ALA A 471 1.98 21.21 31.05
N LEU A 472 1.10 20.21 31.07
CA LEU A 472 0.17 19.91 29.99
C LEU A 472 -0.80 21.07 29.73
N CYS A 473 -1.45 21.61 30.77
CA CYS A 473 -2.33 22.77 30.64
C CYS A 473 -1.57 23.99 30.09
N ARG A 474 -0.33 24.23 30.54
CA ARG A 474 0.53 25.30 30.02
C ARG A 474 0.84 25.11 28.53
N ARG A 475 1.20 23.90 28.09
CA ARG A 475 1.46 23.60 26.66
C ARG A 475 0.20 23.79 25.81
N VAL A 476 -0.94 23.29 26.28
CA VAL A 476 -2.25 23.45 25.60
C VAL A 476 -2.61 24.94 25.46
N ALA A 477 -2.50 25.71 26.54
CA ALA A 477 -2.81 27.13 26.53
C ALA A 477 -1.85 27.90 25.60
N LYS A 478 -0.55 27.64 25.68
CA LYS A 478 0.47 28.24 24.80
C LYS A 478 0.16 27.98 23.33
N ARG A 479 -0.14 26.73 22.96
CA ARG A 479 -0.45 26.33 21.57
C ARG A 479 -1.68 27.04 21.01
N ASN A 480 -2.69 27.28 21.85
CA ASN A 480 -3.93 27.92 21.43
C ASN A 480 -3.96 29.44 21.67
N GLY A 481 -2.87 30.04 22.17
CA GLY A 481 -2.83 31.46 22.55
C GLY A 481 -3.81 31.83 23.67
N TRP A 482 -4.08 30.91 24.59
CA TRP A 482 -4.98 31.14 25.72
C TRP A 482 -4.23 31.71 26.92
N PRO A 483 -4.74 32.77 27.57
CA PRO A 483 -4.20 33.17 28.87
C PRO A 483 -4.45 32.03 29.87
N LEU A 484 -3.48 31.74 30.72
CA LEU A 484 -3.59 30.70 31.75
C LEU A 484 -2.83 31.13 33.00
N THR A 485 -3.53 31.19 34.12
CA THR A 485 -2.98 31.46 35.44
C THR A 485 -3.09 30.21 36.30
N LEU A 486 -1.99 29.83 36.95
CA LEU A 486 -1.96 28.73 37.93
C LEU A 486 -2.33 29.29 39.31
N LEU A 487 -3.24 28.61 39.99
CA LEU A 487 -3.67 28.95 41.33
C LEU A 487 -3.43 27.78 42.29
N ALA A 488 -3.14 28.12 43.54
CA ALA A 488 -3.14 27.23 44.68
C ALA A 488 -4.38 27.51 45.53
N LEU A 489 -5.29 26.55 45.62
CA LEU A 489 -6.52 26.65 46.40
C LEU A 489 -6.35 25.96 47.76
N ARG A 490 -6.82 26.57 48.85
CA ARG A 490 -6.79 26.00 50.20
C ARG A 490 -8.13 26.17 50.92
N LYS A 491 -8.46 25.25 51.82
CA LYS A 491 -9.63 25.40 52.69
C LYS A 491 -9.37 26.41 53.80
N PRO A 492 -10.36 27.23 54.20
CA PRO A 492 -10.28 28.07 55.39
C PRO A 492 -10.09 27.19 56.62
N GLY A 493 -8.95 27.31 57.32
CA GLY A 493 -8.59 26.46 58.48
C GLY A 493 -7.46 25.46 58.24
N GLY A 494 -6.88 25.42 57.03
CA GLY A 494 -5.71 24.58 56.71
C GLY A 494 -6.03 23.34 55.86
N GLY A 495 -5.00 22.72 55.30
CA GLY A 495 -5.12 21.56 54.41
C GLY A 495 -4.12 21.57 53.25
N HIS A 496 -4.11 20.48 52.47
CA HIS A 496 -3.26 20.38 51.29
C HIS A 496 -3.70 21.34 50.19
N SER A 497 -2.72 21.98 49.56
CA SER A 497 -2.94 22.88 48.43
C SER A 497 -3.48 22.12 47.22
N ILE A 498 -4.62 22.56 46.69
CA ILE A 498 -5.24 22.02 45.49
C ILE A 498 -4.80 22.88 44.30
N PRO A 499 -4.02 22.32 43.35
CA PRO A 499 -3.62 23.04 42.15
C PRO A 499 -4.84 23.23 41.23
N ALA A 500 -5.02 24.44 40.72
CA ALA A 500 -6.08 24.79 39.80
C ALA A 500 -5.56 25.72 38.70
N VAL A 501 -6.22 25.72 37.55
CA VAL A 501 -5.91 26.65 36.45
C VAL A 501 -7.13 27.48 36.11
N VAL A 502 -6.92 28.75 35.78
CA VAL A 502 -7.96 29.65 35.27
C VAL A 502 -7.48 30.26 33.96
N LEU A 503 -8.32 30.25 32.92
CA LEU A 503 -8.01 30.75 31.59
C LEU A 503 -8.18 32.28 31.50
N SER A 504 -7.44 33.03 32.32
CA SER A 504 -7.48 34.49 32.37
C SER A 504 -6.16 35.08 32.88
N SER A 505 -6.06 36.42 32.88
CA SER A 505 -4.95 37.17 33.47
C SER A 505 -4.84 36.88 34.98
N PRO A 506 -3.68 37.09 35.63
CA PRO A 506 -3.54 36.85 37.06
C PRO A 506 -4.54 37.61 37.93
N GLU A 507 -4.84 38.87 37.59
CA GLU A 507 -5.77 39.73 38.32
C GLU A 507 -7.22 39.24 38.20
N ASP A 508 -7.63 38.84 37.01
CA ASP A 508 -8.97 38.30 36.77
C ASP A 508 -9.12 36.87 37.31
N ALA A 509 -8.02 36.11 37.35
CA ALA A 509 -8.02 34.72 37.78
C ALA A 509 -8.41 34.59 39.26
N LEU A 510 -7.94 35.49 40.13
CA LEU A 510 -8.33 35.51 41.54
C LEU A 510 -9.82 35.81 41.70
N LYS A 511 -10.34 36.83 41.01
CA LYS A 511 -11.77 37.18 41.01
C LYS A 511 -12.65 36.05 40.47
N GLN A 512 -12.19 35.35 39.44
CA GLN A 512 -12.90 34.18 38.91
C GLN A 512 -12.84 32.98 39.85
N ALA A 513 -11.74 32.80 40.56
CA ALA A 513 -11.59 31.71 41.54
C ALA A 513 -12.54 31.87 42.72
N GLU A 514 -12.75 33.08 43.23
CA GLU A 514 -13.75 33.37 44.26
C GLU A 514 -15.17 32.99 43.82
N ARG A 515 -15.49 33.14 42.53
CA ARG A 515 -16.78 32.73 41.96
C ARG A 515 -16.89 31.23 41.70
N LEU A 516 -15.81 30.60 41.27
CA LEU A 516 -15.77 29.17 40.94
C LEU A 516 -15.74 28.29 42.20
N TRP A 517 -15.04 28.75 43.24
CA TRP A 517 -14.79 27.99 44.45
C TRP A 517 -14.90 28.90 45.69
N PRO A 518 -16.12 29.39 46.03
CA PRO A 518 -16.32 30.35 47.12
C PRO A 518 -15.85 29.83 48.49
N ASP A 519 -15.84 28.51 48.68
CA ASP A 519 -15.41 27.85 49.91
C ASP A 519 -13.88 27.68 50.01
N LEU A 520 -13.11 28.17 49.04
CA LEU A 520 -11.65 28.00 48.97
C LEU A 520 -10.94 29.35 48.82
N GLN A 521 -9.83 29.51 49.54
CA GLN A 521 -8.92 30.64 49.36
C GLN A 521 -7.97 30.37 48.20
N ALA A 522 -7.99 31.24 47.19
CA ALA A 522 -7.12 31.16 46.02
C ALA A 522 -5.91 32.08 46.17
N THR A 523 -4.73 31.55 45.82
CA THR A 523 -3.50 32.33 45.73
C THR A 523 -2.86 32.06 44.37
N CYS A 524 -2.26 33.08 43.74
CA CYS A 524 -1.48 32.85 42.53
C CYS A 524 -0.29 31.94 42.85
N GLY A 525 -0.19 30.82 42.14
CA GLY A 525 0.96 29.93 42.25
C GLY A 525 2.16 30.52 41.51
N ALA A 526 3.36 30.33 42.06
CA ALA A 526 4.61 30.54 41.33
C ALA A 526 4.78 29.54 40.18
#